data_AF-A0A951HPK8-F1
#
_entry.id   AF-A0A951HPK8-F1
#
_cell.length_a   1.000
_cell.length_b   1.000
_cell.length_c   1.000
_cell.angle_alpha   90.00
_cell.angle_beta   90.00
_cell.angle_gamma   90.00
#
_symmetry.space_group_name_H-M   'P 1'
#
loop_
_entity.id
_entity.type
_entity.pdbx_description
1 polymer ?
#
loop_
_entity_poly.entity_id
_entity_poly.type
_entity_poly.pdbx_seq_one_letter_code
_entity_poly.pdbx_strand_id
1 'polypeptide(L)'
;MMGVNIDKRDARLDLGAVQVRAGCGNGWVSADLDLVALLLDRSGRVTDPSRIVFHNNARTPDGTVVWSGRAVTGEDQESILFDLSRLDAHVVEVIVCVAVFDPSRRLNFGQIEGSSLVVSDAASGREVHRCELGEDHGTMRALEAVRLMRLGRSWQVEPLGRAHGDGLEPILEHYAPGIAVRLAKDESAPSPPRSRPADCDPRDIFAELVSSKPFDGYCSTTERQALVREAQLIGLDPAGAEIVLDFELERRRIANEAVLLQRLESILHQFTDDDKKLDDKERRDALQLACRPAGGCSKGLQYDVAEDYVTRFCRMNGVRVKAGLFKWIVP
;
A
#
# COMPACT_ATOMS: atom_id res chain seq x y z
N MET A 1 -8.01 -17.57 30.49
CA MET A 1 -8.97 -17.27 29.41
C MET A 1 -9.61 -15.93 29.73
N MET A 2 -8.93 -14.83 29.44
CA MET A 2 -9.56 -13.51 29.43
C MET A 2 -9.99 -13.26 27.99
N GLY A 3 -11.29 -13.19 27.75
CA GLY A 3 -11.82 -12.82 26.45
C GLY A 3 -11.52 -11.34 26.21
N VAL A 4 -10.87 -11.05 25.08
CA VAL A 4 -10.78 -9.69 24.55
C VAL A 4 -12.22 -9.19 24.35
N ASN A 5 -12.58 -8.15 25.10
CA ASN A 5 -13.92 -7.57 25.05
C ASN A 5 -14.01 -6.69 23.80
N ILE A 6 -14.48 -7.27 22.70
CA ILE A 6 -14.80 -6.52 21.48
C ILE A 6 -16.25 -6.07 21.59
N ASP A 7 -16.47 -4.75 21.53
CA ASP A 7 -17.81 -4.21 21.30
C ASP A 7 -18.30 -4.75 19.95
N LYS A 8 -19.26 -5.67 19.99
CA LYS A 8 -19.79 -6.41 18.81
C LYS A 8 -20.39 -5.50 17.73
N ARG A 9 -20.43 -4.18 17.96
CA ARG A 9 -21.01 -3.18 17.05
C ARG A 9 -20.00 -2.64 16.02
N ASP A 10 -18.69 -2.70 16.27
CA ASP A 10 -17.67 -2.05 15.41
C ASP A 10 -17.02 -2.97 14.35
N ALA A 11 -17.33 -4.28 14.34
CA ALA A 11 -16.77 -5.23 13.37
C ALA A 11 -17.52 -5.27 12.02
N ARG A 12 -18.57 -4.46 11.85
CA ARG A 12 -19.42 -4.44 10.65
C ARG A 12 -19.03 -3.29 9.74
N LEU A 13 -17.81 -3.35 9.22
CA LEU A 13 -17.31 -2.35 8.30
C LEU A 13 -17.60 -2.81 6.87
N ASP A 14 -18.23 -1.97 6.06
CA ASP A 14 -18.37 -2.22 4.62
C ASP A 14 -17.01 -1.99 3.94
N LEU A 15 -16.06 -2.89 4.23
CA LEU A 15 -14.66 -2.75 3.83
C LEU A 15 -14.54 -3.06 2.34
N GLY A 16 -14.25 -2.02 1.55
CA GLY A 16 -13.91 -2.18 0.14
C GLY A 16 -12.52 -2.82 -0.04
N ALA A 17 -11.54 -2.32 0.71
CA ALA A 17 -10.19 -2.87 0.74
C ALA A 17 -9.58 -2.86 2.15
N VAL A 18 -8.80 -3.88 2.48
CA VAL A 18 -8.17 -4.09 3.80
C VAL A 18 -6.69 -4.33 3.62
N GLN A 19 -5.87 -3.76 4.49
CA GLN A 19 -4.46 -4.10 4.61
C GLN A 19 -4.24 -4.84 5.92
N VAL A 20 -3.54 -5.98 5.86
CA VAL A 20 -3.03 -6.68 7.03
C VAL A 20 -1.52 -6.53 7.05
N ARG A 21 -0.94 -6.17 8.19
CA ARG A 21 0.50 -6.02 8.40
C ARG A 21 0.94 -6.85 9.60
N ALA A 22 2.12 -7.45 9.54
CA ALA A 22 2.74 -8.08 10.69
C ALA A 22 4.20 -7.69 10.75
N GLY A 23 4.70 -7.36 11.94
CA GLY A 23 6.11 -7.10 12.17
C GLY A 23 6.47 -7.02 13.63
N CYS A 24 7.73 -6.76 13.91
CA CYS A 24 8.27 -6.65 15.25
C CYS A 24 8.82 -5.25 15.53
N GLY A 25 8.89 -4.91 16.82
CA GLY A 25 9.54 -3.69 17.27
C GLY A 25 11.07 -3.81 17.23
N ASN A 26 11.73 -2.80 17.79
CA ASN A 26 13.20 -2.61 17.76
C ASN A 26 13.97 -3.56 18.71
N GLY A 27 13.47 -4.78 18.90
CA GLY A 27 13.98 -5.75 19.86
C GLY A 27 15.38 -6.30 19.51
N TRP A 28 16.00 -6.95 20.48
CA TRP A 28 17.35 -7.53 20.35
C TRP A 28 17.40 -8.78 19.46
N VAL A 29 16.25 -9.37 19.15
CA VAL A 29 16.10 -10.56 18.29
C VAL A 29 15.43 -10.13 17.00
N SER A 30 16.19 -10.07 15.90
CA SER A 30 15.64 -9.96 14.56
C SER A 30 15.08 -11.32 14.17
N ALA A 31 13.79 -11.36 13.84
CA ALA A 31 13.09 -12.56 13.38
C ALA A 31 12.18 -12.16 12.23
N ASP A 32 12.11 -13.01 11.20
CA ASP A 32 11.21 -12.80 10.09
C ASP A 32 9.82 -13.30 10.50
N LEU A 33 8.82 -12.42 10.46
CA LEU A 33 7.41 -12.81 10.54
C LEU A 33 6.85 -12.95 9.13
N ASP A 34 6.31 -14.12 8.82
CA ASP A 34 5.71 -14.39 7.52
C ASP A 34 4.18 -14.29 7.60
N LEU A 35 3.58 -13.54 6.68
CA LEU A 35 2.13 -13.49 6.48
C LEU A 35 1.68 -14.50 5.41
N VAL A 36 0.62 -15.25 5.73
CA VAL A 36 -0.03 -16.18 4.80
C VAL A 36 -1.54 -15.97 4.80
N ALA A 37 -2.13 -15.77 3.63
CA ALA A 37 -3.56 -15.67 3.44
C ALA A 37 -4.10 -16.90 2.70
N LEU A 38 -5.13 -17.53 3.25
CA LEU A 38 -5.80 -18.71 2.70
C LEU A 38 -7.21 -18.31 2.27
N LEU A 39 -7.46 -18.25 0.96
CA LEU A 39 -8.76 -17.89 0.41
C LEU A 39 -9.62 -19.14 0.29
N LEU A 40 -10.64 -19.23 1.15
CA LEU A 40 -11.48 -20.41 1.32
C LEU A 40 -12.77 -20.28 0.54
N ASP A 41 -13.19 -21.39 -0.06
CA ASP A 41 -14.51 -21.53 -0.66
C ASP A 41 -15.57 -21.95 0.37
N ARG A 42 -16.79 -22.23 -0.10
CA ARG A 42 -17.92 -22.67 0.75
C ARG A 42 -17.69 -24.00 1.48
N SER A 43 -16.71 -24.79 1.08
CA SER A 43 -16.32 -26.00 1.79
C SER A 43 -15.40 -25.72 2.98
N GLY A 44 -14.96 -24.47 3.17
CA GLY A 44 -13.98 -24.09 4.18
C GLY A 44 -12.57 -24.59 3.83
N ARG A 45 -12.28 -24.72 2.53
CA ARG A 45 -11.01 -25.20 2.01
C ARG A 45 -10.46 -24.29 0.90
N VAL A 46 -9.15 -24.31 0.78
CA VAL A 46 -8.44 -23.84 -0.40
C VAL A 46 -8.50 -24.96 -1.44
N THR A 47 -9.03 -24.64 -2.61
CA THR A 47 -9.17 -25.61 -3.72
C THR A 47 -8.11 -25.45 -4.81
N ASP A 48 -7.37 -24.34 -4.79
CA ASP A 48 -6.37 -23.98 -5.79
C ASP A 48 -5.14 -23.39 -5.11
N PRO A 49 -3.90 -23.85 -5.42
CA PRO A 49 -2.68 -23.25 -4.88
C PRO A 49 -2.60 -21.72 -5.07
N SER A 50 -3.18 -21.18 -6.15
CA SER A 50 -3.20 -19.73 -6.44
C SER A 50 -4.00 -18.92 -5.40
N ARG A 51 -4.76 -19.59 -4.53
CA ARG A 51 -5.56 -19.03 -3.43
C ARG A 51 -4.83 -19.04 -2.09
N ILE A 52 -3.54 -19.37 -2.08
CA ILE A 52 -2.64 -19.27 -0.93
C ILE A 52 -1.67 -18.12 -1.21
N VAL A 53 -1.86 -16.96 -0.59
CA VAL A 53 -1.03 -15.78 -0.84
C VAL A 53 -0.01 -15.58 0.27
N PHE A 54 1.27 -15.51 -0.10
CA PHE A 54 2.43 -15.36 0.77
C PHE A 54 3.66 -14.99 -0.08
N HIS A 55 4.85 -14.81 0.49
CA HIS A 55 6.03 -14.32 -0.24
C HIS A 55 6.37 -15.11 -1.54
N ASN A 56 6.24 -16.45 -1.55
CA ASN A 56 6.51 -17.27 -2.76
C ASN A 56 5.31 -17.38 -3.72
N ASN A 57 4.13 -16.91 -3.33
CA ASN A 57 2.96 -16.79 -4.20
C ASN A 57 2.29 -15.43 -3.93
N ALA A 58 2.97 -14.36 -4.36
CA ALA A 58 2.73 -13.01 -3.87
C ALA A 58 1.38 -12.40 -4.30
N ARG A 59 0.64 -13.00 -5.22
CA ARG A 59 -0.67 -12.47 -5.63
C ARG A 59 -1.60 -13.55 -6.15
N THR A 60 -2.89 -13.30 -6.00
CA THR A 60 -3.94 -14.01 -6.73
C THR A 60 -3.91 -13.64 -8.22
N PRO A 61 -4.35 -14.54 -9.13
CA PRO A 61 -4.35 -14.28 -10.58
C PRO A 61 -5.17 -13.06 -11.00
N ASP A 62 -6.22 -12.71 -10.25
CA ASP A 62 -7.09 -11.54 -10.50
C ASP A 62 -6.57 -10.25 -9.83
N GLY A 63 -5.46 -10.34 -9.09
CA GLY A 63 -4.82 -9.23 -8.39
C GLY A 63 -5.63 -8.68 -7.22
N THR A 64 -6.63 -9.42 -6.73
CA THR A 64 -7.51 -8.97 -5.64
C THR A 64 -6.88 -9.14 -4.26
N VAL A 65 -5.91 -10.04 -4.14
CA VAL A 65 -5.10 -10.22 -2.94
C VAL A 65 -3.63 -10.20 -3.33
N VAL A 66 -2.88 -9.31 -2.70
CA VAL A 66 -1.48 -9.02 -3.02
C VAL A 66 -0.68 -8.95 -1.73
N TRP A 67 0.27 -9.87 -1.57
CA TRP A 67 1.35 -9.72 -0.60
C TRP A 67 2.28 -8.62 -1.09
N SER A 68 2.49 -7.61 -0.26
CA SER A 68 3.44 -6.53 -0.44
C SER A 68 4.50 -6.68 0.65
N GLY A 69 5.74 -6.91 0.25
CA GLY A 69 6.84 -7.25 1.15
C GLY A 69 7.20 -6.16 2.17
N ARG A 70 8.40 -6.29 2.76
CA ARG A 70 8.85 -5.49 3.90
C ARG A 70 8.78 -3.97 3.61
N ALA A 71 8.08 -3.21 4.46
CA ALA A 71 8.05 -1.75 4.36
C ALA A 71 9.45 -1.15 4.58
N VAL A 72 9.87 -0.23 3.70
CA VAL A 72 11.24 0.36 3.71
C VAL A 72 11.46 1.40 4.82
N THR A 73 10.46 1.63 5.68
CA THR A 73 10.47 2.69 6.70
C THR A 73 10.91 2.24 8.10
N GLY A 74 11.50 1.05 8.26
CA GLY A 74 12.32 0.74 9.44
C GLY A 74 11.70 -0.09 10.56
N GLU A 75 10.64 -0.85 10.29
CA GLU A 75 10.24 -1.98 11.13
C GLU A 75 10.04 -3.19 10.20
N ASP A 76 10.45 -4.39 10.63
CA ASP A 76 10.40 -5.63 9.84
C ASP A 76 8.94 -6.07 9.58
N GLN A 77 8.20 -5.31 8.75
CA GLN A 77 6.77 -5.42 8.56
C GLN A 77 6.42 -6.00 7.18
N GLU A 78 5.96 -7.25 7.12
CA GLU A 78 5.27 -7.80 5.94
C GLU A 78 3.83 -7.29 5.86
N SER A 79 3.26 -7.25 4.64
CA SER A 79 1.88 -6.82 4.45
C SER A 79 1.15 -7.60 3.36
N ILE A 80 -0.18 -7.73 3.50
CA ILE A 80 -1.07 -8.23 2.46
C ILE A 80 -2.23 -7.25 2.28
N LEU A 81 -2.43 -6.80 1.05
CA LEU A 81 -3.55 -5.98 0.63
C LEU A 81 -4.66 -6.86 0.03
N PHE A 82 -5.90 -6.62 0.45
CA PHE A 82 -7.10 -7.31 0.00
C PHE A 82 -8.09 -6.30 -0.60
N ASP A 83 -8.41 -6.43 -1.88
CA ASP A 83 -9.55 -5.79 -2.54
C ASP A 83 -10.78 -6.70 -2.40
N LEU A 84 -11.42 -6.58 -1.24
CA LEU A 84 -12.56 -7.41 -0.85
C LEU A 84 -13.79 -7.18 -1.73
N SER A 85 -13.89 -6.00 -2.35
CA SER A 85 -14.96 -5.63 -3.27
C SER A 85 -14.89 -6.41 -4.59
N ARG A 86 -13.68 -6.81 -5.00
CA ARG A 86 -13.42 -7.52 -6.26
C ARG A 86 -13.14 -9.01 -6.09
N LEU A 87 -12.99 -9.50 -4.85
CA LEU A 87 -12.82 -10.93 -4.57
C LEU A 87 -13.92 -11.76 -5.23
N ASP A 88 -13.51 -12.84 -5.90
CA ASP A 88 -14.37 -13.82 -6.54
C ASP A 88 -15.49 -14.32 -5.59
N ALA A 89 -16.69 -14.51 -6.15
CA ALA A 89 -17.89 -14.87 -5.38
C ALA A 89 -17.82 -16.27 -4.75
N HIS A 90 -16.92 -17.14 -5.21
CA HIS A 90 -16.68 -18.43 -4.57
C HIS A 90 -15.85 -18.30 -3.31
N VAL A 91 -15.07 -17.23 -3.13
CA VAL A 91 -14.34 -16.95 -1.89
C VAL A 91 -15.30 -16.36 -0.87
N VAL A 92 -15.57 -17.11 0.19
CA VAL A 92 -16.51 -16.73 1.25
C VAL A 92 -15.81 -16.38 2.56
N GLU A 93 -14.57 -16.84 2.72
CA GLU A 93 -13.77 -16.62 3.91
C GLU A 93 -12.30 -16.50 3.53
N VAL A 94 -11.55 -15.66 4.23
CA VAL A 94 -10.09 -15.59 4.14
C VAL A 94 -9.52 -15.77 5.54
N ILE A 95 -8.65 -16.76 5.72
CA ILE A 95 -7.89 -16.92 6.96
C ILE A 95 -6.54 -16.28 6.77
N VAL A 96 -6.20 -15.32 7.64
CA VAL A 96 -4.88 -14.68 7.66
C VAL A 96 -4.09 -15.21 8.83
N CYS A 97 -2.94 -15.80 8.51
CA CYS A 97 -2.02 -16.39 9.44
C CYS A 97 -0.74 -15.55 9.53
N VAL A 98 -0.11 -15.60 10.69
CA VAL A 98 1.27 -15.14 10.89
C VAL A 98 2.09 -16.29 11.46
N ALA A 99 3.31 -16.46 10.96
CA ALA A 99 4.25 -17.46 11.44
C ALA A 99 5.63 -16.87 11.68
N VAL A 100 6.35 -17.41 12.65
CA VAL A 100 7.77 -17.12 12.84
C VAL A 100 8.57 -17.93 11.83
N PHE A 101 9.23 -17.25 10.92
CA PHE A 101 10.19 -17.86 10.01
C PHE A 101 11.60 -17.74 10.59
N ASP A 102 12.11 -18.88 11.07
CA ASP A 102 13.51 -19.02 11.42
C ASP A 102 13.96 -20.45 11.06
N PRO A 103 14.76 -20.61 10.00
CA PRO A 103 15.26 -21.92 9.56
C PRO A 103 16.37 -22.45 10.48
N SER A 104 16.96 -21.61 11.32
CA SER A 104 18.16 -21.91 12.12
C SER A 104 17.88 -22.07 13.61
N ARG A 105 16.87 -21.37 14.14
CA ARG A 105 16.53 -21.38 15.57
C ARG A 105 15.03 -21.60 15.71
N ARG A 106 14.63 -22.43 16.68
CA ARG A 106 13.20 -22.70 16.94
C ARG A 106 12.55 -21.54 17.72
N LEU A 107 12.61 -20.31 17.19
CA LEU A 107 12.02 -19.13 17.81
C LEU A 107 10.50 -19.24 17.91
N ASN A 108 9.92 -18.53 18.88
CA ASN A 108 8.49 -18.36 19.09
C ASN A 108 8.15 -16.87 19.30
N PHE A 109 6.87 -16.51 19.26
CA PHE A 109 6.44 -15.10 19.34
C PHE A 109 6.92 -14.38 20.62
N GLY A 110 7.06 -15.09 21.73
CA GLY A 110 7.47 -14.53 23.02
C GLY A 110 8.95 -14.13 23.06
N GLN A 111 9.74 -14.59 22.09
CA GLN A 111 11.14 -14.22 21.91
C GLN A 111 11.31 -13.05 20.94
N ILE A 112 10.23 -12.59 20.30
CA ILE A 112 10.22 -11.51 19.31
C ILE A 112 9.51 -10.31 19.93
N GLU A 113 10.30 -9.38 20.45
CA GLU A 113 9.79 -8.21 21.17
C GLU A 113 9.00 -7.27 20.25
N GLY A 114 7.84 -6.81 20.72
CA GLY A 114 6.94 -5.93 19.96
C GLY A 114 6.35 -6.59 18.71
N SER A 115 6.27 -7.92 18.66
CA SER A 115 5.64 -8.64 17.55
C SER A 115 4.11 -8.44 17.56
N SER A 116 3.59 -7.88 16.48
CA SER A 116 2.16 -7.60 16.33
C SER A 116 1.65 -7.86 14.92
N LEU A 117 0.35 -8.15 14.80
CA LEU A 117 -0.41 -8.14 13.55
C LEU A 117 -1.49 -7.07 13.63
N VAL A 118 -1.60 -6.26 12.58
CA VAL A 118 -2.53 -5.13 12.48
C VAL A 118 -3.37 -5.26 11.22
N VAL A 119 -4.69 -5.13 11.38
CA VAL A 119 -5.66 -5.03 10.29
C VAL A 119 -6.13 -3.59 10.20
N SER A 120 -6.03 -2.96 9.04
CA SER A 120 -6.48 -1.59 8.79
C SER A 120 -7.34 -1.49 7.54
N ASP A 121 -8.28 -0.54 7.55
CA ASP A 121 -8.95 -0.10 6.33
C ASP A 121 -7.91 0.50 5.37
N ALA A 122 -7.85 0.01 4.12
CA ALA A 122 -6.79 0.41 3.19
C ALA A 122 -6.97 1.83 2.66
N ALA A 123 -8.20 2.37 2.64
CA ALA A 123 -8.47 3.70 2.11
C ALA A 123 -8.17 4.78 3.15
N SER A 124 -8.55 4.55 4.41
CA SER A 124 -8.39 5.55 5.48
C SER A 124 -7.17 5.30 6.36
N GLY A 125 -6.52 4.14 6.26
CA GLY A 125 -5.44 3.70 7.15
C GLY A 125 -5.89 3.44 8.60
N ARG A 126 -7.21 3.42 8.87
CA ARG A 126 -7.74 3.29 10.23
C ARG A 126 -7.56 1.85 10.70
N GLU A 127 -6.96 1.68 11.86
CA GLU A 127 -6.85 0.39 12.52
C GLU A 127 -8.24 -0.17 12.86
N VAL A 128 -8.49 -1.40 12.40
CA VAL A 128 -9.71 -2.17 12.65
C VAL A 128 -9.46 -3.19 13.76
N HIS A 129 -8.28 -3.80 13.77
CA HIS A 129 -7.89 -4.79 14.77
C HIS A 129 -6.38 -4.85 14.92
N ARG A 130 -5.92 -5.18 16.13
CA ARG A 130 -4.53 -5.45 16.47
C ARG A 130 -4.45 -6.66 17.38
N CYS A 131 -3.47 -7.51 17.10
CA CYS A 131 -3.15 -8.70 17.87
C CYS A 131 -1.68 -8.64 18.26
N GLU A 132 -1.40 -8.61 19.56
CA GLU A 132 -0.04 -8.70 20.11
C GLU A 132 0.35 -10.19 20.17
N LEU A 133 1.39 -10.56 19.43
CA LEU A 133 1.76 -11.97 19.23
C LEU A 133 2.54 -12.52 20.43
N GLY A 134 3.45 -11.71 20.98
CA GLY A 134 4.29 -12.12 22.10
C GLY A 134 3.55 -12.28 23.44
N GLU A 135 2.58 -11.41 23.72
CA GLU A 135 1.88 -11.39 25.01
C GLU A 135 0.88 -12.56 25.14
N ASP A 136 0.08 -12.82 24.11
CA ASP A 136 -1.00 -13.81 24.16
C ASP A 136 -0.57 -15.20 23.66
N HIS A 137 0.47 -15.26 22.82
CA HIS A 137 0.86 -16.47 22.09
C HIS A 137 2.36 -16.77 22.21
N GLY A 138 3.00 -16.33 23.29
CA GLY A 138 4.46 -16.31 23.41
C GLY A 138 5.18 -17.63 23.14
N THR A 139 4.60 -18.79 23.47
CA THR A 139 5.24 -20.10 23.21
C THR A 139 4.97 -20.67 21.81
N MET A 140 4.24 -19.95 20.97
CA MET A 140 3.69 -20.43 19.70
C MET A 140 4.53 -19.95 18.51
N ARG A 141 4.45 -20.69 17.40
CA ARG A 141 5.24 -20.45 16.19
C ARG A 141 4.40 -20.00 15.00
N ALA A 142 3.10 -20.31 15.01
CA ALA A 142 2.15 -19.80 14.04
C ALA A 142 0.81 -19.49 14.70
N LEU A 143 0.04 -18.62 14.07
CA LEU A 143 -1.24 -18.14 14.57
C LEU A 143 -2.22 -17.92 13.42
N GLU A 144 -3.41 -18.52 13.49
CA GLU A 144 -4.58 -18.05 12.75
C GLU A 144 -5.07 -16.77 13.44
N ALA A 145 -4.65 -15.61 12.95
CA ALA A 145 -4.82 -14.35 13.66
C ALA A 145 -6.23 -13.79 13.45
N VAL A 146 -6.62 -13.65 12.19
CA VAL A 146 -7.92 -13.06 11.82
C VAL A 146 -8.55 -13.81 10.66
N ARG A 147 -9.88 -13.75 10.64
CA ARG A 147 -10.75 -14.20 9.57
C ARG A 147 -11.42 -12.99 8.94
N LEU A 148 -11.36 -12.90 7.61
CA LEU A 148 -12.23 -12.02 6.82
C LEU A 148 -13.39 -12.88 6.33
N MET A 149 -14.62 -12.57 6.75
CA MET A 149 -15.81 -13.35 6.43
C MET A 149 -16.78 -12.55 5.56
N ARG A 150 -17.24 -13.14 4.46
CA ARG A 150 -18.20 -12.50 3.57
C ARG A 150 -19.62 -12.61 4.15
N LEU A 151 -20.30 -11.48 4.28
CA LEU A 151 -21.69 -11.35 4.75
C LEU A 151 -22.54 -10.65 3.70
N GLY A 152 -23.12 -11.42 2.79
CA GLY A 152 -23.86 -10.87 1.65
C GLY A 152 -22.93 -10.11 0.71
N ARG A 153 -23.03 -8.78 0.68
CA ARG A 153 -22.16 -7.89 -0.12
C ARG A 153 -21.03 -7.24 0.66
N SER A 154 -21.07 -7.31 1.99
CA SER A 154 -20.06 -6.73 2.88
C SER A 154 -19.11 -7.79 3.42
N TRP A 155 -18.02 -7.37 4.03
CA TRP A 155 -17.07 -8.24 4.72
C TRP A 155 -16.97 -7.88 6.20
N GLN A 156 -16.63 -8.85 7.04
CA GLN A 156 -16.42 -8.65 8.47
C GLN A 156 -15.06 -9.21 8.88
N VAL A 157 -14.35 -8.48 9.74
CA VAL A 157 -13.13 -8.95 10.41
C VAL A 157 -13.53 -9.65 11.71
N GLU A 158 -13.09 -10.90 11.88
CA GLU A 158 -13.30 -11.70 13.08
C GLU A 158 -11.94 -12.18 13.62
N PRO A 159 -11.52 -11.77 14.83
CA PRO A 159 -10.32 -12.30 15.46
C PRO A 159 -10.49 -13.78 15.83
N LEU A 160 -9.47 -14.60 15.55
CA LEU A 160 -9.51 -16.05 15.80
C LEU A 160 -8.65 -16.49 16.98
N GLY A 161 -7.37 -16.11 17.00
CA GLY A 161 -6.45 -16.42 18.09
C GLY A 161 -6.08 -17.91 18.23
N ARG A 162 -6.17 -18.72 17.17
CA ARG A 162 -5.82 -20.16 17.22
C ARG A 162 -4.35 -20.34 16.93
N ALA A 163 -3.58 -20.65 17.96
CA ALA A 163 -2.13 -20.71 17.89
C ALA A 163 -1.59 -22.13 17.78
N HIS A 164 -0.47 -22.29 17.09
CA HIS A 164 0.14 -23.57 16.74
C HIS A 164 1.61 -23.55 17.12
N GLY A 165 2.01 -24.48 17.98
CA GLY A 165 3.39 -24.64 18.44
C GLY A 165 4.28 -25.31 17.40
N ASP A 166 3.72 -26.11 16.49
CA ASP A 166 4.47 -26.89 15.51
C ASP A 166 4.76 -26.14 14.20
N GLY A 167 4.25 -24.91 14.05
CA GLY A 167 4.43 -24.11 12.84
C GLY A 167 3.14 -23.99 12.03
N LEU A 168 3.30 -23.65 10.74
CA LEU A 168 2.20 -23.35 9.82
C LEU A 168 1.61 -24.62 9.19
N GLU A 169 2.33 -25.73 9.24
CA GLU A 169 1.97 -27.01 8.64
C GLU A 169 0.59 -27.52 9.09
N PRO A 170 0.23 -27.55 10.40
CA PRO A 170 -1.09 -28.00 10.82
C PRO A 170 -2.24 -27.14 10.27
N ILE A 171 -1.99 -25.83 10.08
CA ILE A 171 -2.97 -24.90 9.51
C ILE A 171 -3.18 -25.23 8.02
N LEU A 172 -2.08 -25.43 7.27
CA LEU A 172 -2.15 -25.78 5.86
C LEU A 172 -2.78 -27.16 5.63
N GLU A 173 -2.47 -28.16 6.44
CA GLU A 173 -3.12 -29.46 6.38
C GLU A 173 -4.62 -29.36 6.65
N HIS A 174 -5.04 -28.45 7.54
CA HIS A 174 -6.44 -28.21 7.84
C HIS A 174 -7.19 -27.58 6.66
N TYR A 175 -6.68 -26.46 6.13
CA TYR A 175 -7.40 -25.66 5.13
C TYR A 175 -7.08 -26.02 3.67
N ALA A 176 -5.90 -26.54 3.39
CA ALA A 176 -5.40 -26.83 2.04
C ALA A 176 -4.85 -28.28 1.92
N PRO A 177 -5.61 -29.31 2.35
CA PRO A 177 -5.12 -30.68 2.36
C PRO A 177 -4.73 -31.15 0.96
N GLY A 178 -3.53 -31.70 0.82
CA GLY A 178 -3.01 -32.21 -0.45
C GLY A 178 -2.48 -31.13 -1.41
N ILE A 179 -2.50 -29.85 -1.02
CA ILE A 179 -1.84 -28.78 -1.77
C ILE A 179 -0.41 -28.65 -1.25
N ALA A 180 0.57 -28.93 -2.11
CA ALA A 180 1.98 -28.78 -1.77
C ALA A 180 2.34 -27.28 -1.69
N VAL A 181 2.52 -26.76 -0.48
CA VAL A 181 3.00 -25.40 -0.24
C VAL A 181 4.47 -25.45 0.13
N ARG A 182 5.32 -24.76 -0.64
CA ARG A 182 6.74 -24.59 -0.30
C ARG A 182 6.93 -23.26 0.43
N LEU A 183 6.91 -23.36 1.77
CA LEU A 183 7.14 -22.24 2.67
C LEU A 183 8.64 -21.92 2.88
N ALA A 184 9.55 -22.76 2.39
CA ALA A 184 10.97 -22.50 2.53
C ALA A 184 11.42 -21.30 1.67
N LYS A 185 12.05 -20.31 2.31
CA LYS A 185 13.06 -19.44 1.69
C LYS A 185 14.28 -20.33 1.41
N ASP A 186 14.44 -20.79 0.18
CA ASP A 186 15.46 -21.78 -0.17
C ASP A 186 16.87 -21.13 -0.10
N GLU A 187 17.59 -21.32 1.01
CA GLU A 187 18.92 -20.72 1.24
C GLU A 187 20.07 -21.59 0.68
N SER A 188 19.79 -22.81 0.21
CA SER A 188 20.81 -23.81 -0.18
C SER A 188 20.83 -24.21 -1.66
N ALA A 189 19.90 -23.73 -2.48
CA ALA A 189 20.01 -23.88 -3.92
C ALA A 189 21.15 -22.97 -4.43
N PRO A 190 22.08 -23.44 -5.28
CA PRO A 190 22.94 -22.52 -5.99
C PRO A 190 22.03 -21.53 -6.70
N SER A 191 22.23 -20.23 -6.47
CA SER A 191 21.46 -19.19 -7.14
C SER A 191 21.40 -19.58 -8.62
N PRO A 192 20.21 -19.74 -9.23
CA PRO A 192 20.14 -20.06 -10.65
C PRO A 192 21.04 -19.06 -11.39
N PRO A 193 21.84 -19.51 -12.38
CA PRO A 193 22.72 -18.61 -13.10
C PRO A 193 21.86 -17.46 -13.58
N ARG A 194 22.14 -16.22 -13.10
CA ARG A 194 21.30 -15.03 -13.31
C ARG A 194 20.65 -15.09 -14.68
N SER A 195 19.41 -15.56 -14.73
CA SER A 195 18.63 -15.55 -15.95
C SER A 195 18.33 -14.09 -16.24
N ARG A 196 18.38 -13.73 -17.52
CA ARG A 196 17.97 -12.41 -17.99
C ARG A 196 16.54 -12.06 -17.50
N PRO A 197 16.23 -10.76 -17.39
CA PRO A 197 15.14 -10.22 -16.58
C PRO A 197 13.78 -10.63 -17.14
N ALA A 198 13.08 -11.52 -16.44
CA ALA A 198 11.68 -11.84 -16.71
C ALA A 198 10.86 -12.15 -15.43
N ASP A 199 11.51 -12.32 -14.27
CA ASP A 199 10.85 -12.71 -13.00
C ASP A 199 10.81 -11.58 -11.94
N CYS A 200 11.25 -10.37 -12.27
CA CYS A 200 11.12 -9.21 -11.39
C CYS A 200 9.74 -8.57 -11.56
N ASP A 201 9.03 -8.29 -10.47
CA ASP A 201 7.77 -7.54 -10.53
C ASP A 201 8.05 -6.22 -11.28
N PRO A 202 7.31 -5.89 -12.35
CA PRO A 202 7.43 -4.61 -13.03
C PRO A 202 7.43 -3.40 -12.09
N ARG A 203 6.75 -3.50 -10.93
CA ARG A 203 6.77 -2.47 -9.87
C ARG A 203 8.13 -2.32 -9.21
N ASP A 204 8.81 -3.41 -8.90
CA ASP A 204 10.13 -3.37 -8.25
C ASP A 204 11.20 -2.87 -9.21
N ILE A 205 11.15 -3.33 -10.47
CA ILE A 205 12.01 -2.81 -11.54
C ILE A 205 11.81 -1.30 -11.68
N PHE A 206 10.55 -0.86 -11.66
CA PHE A 206 10.23 0.55 -11.82
C PHE A 206 10.63 1.38 -10.60
N ALA A 207 10.41 0.88 -9.37
CA ALA A 207 10.81 1.54 -8.14
C ALA A 207 12.34 1.73 -8.08
N GLU A 208 13.11 0.71 -8.49
CA GLU A 208 14.57 0.79 -8.58
C GLU A 208 15.02 1.78 -9.68
N LEU A 209 14.34 1.78 -10.83
CA LEU A 209 14.58 2.73 -11.90
C LEU A 209 14.34 4.17 -11.44
N VAL A 210 13.23 4.43 -10.74
CA VAL A 210 12.94 5.75 -10.19
C VAL A 210 13.95 6.11 -9.10
N SER A 211 14.26 5.20 -8.19
CA SER A 211 15.22 5.39 -7.09
C SER A 211 16.63 5.74 -7.58
N SER A 212 17.09 5.07 -8.62
CA SER A 212 18.40 5.32 -9.24
C SER A 212 18.44 6.58 -10.09
N LYS A 213 17.29 7.15 -10.46
CA LYS A 213 17.22 8.38 -11.25
C LYS A 213 17.72 9.59 -10.43
N PRO A 214 18.66 10.38 -10.97
CA PRO A 214 19.13 11.59 -10.32
C PRO A 214 18.10 12.71 -10.53
N PHE A 215 17.25 12.93 -9.54
CA PHE A 215 16.42 14.13 -9.47
C PHE A 215 17.19 15.25 -8.79
N ASP A 216 17.00 16.47 -9.25
CA ASP A 216 17.56 17.67 -8.61
C ASP A 216 16.65 18.22 -7.49
N GLY A 217 15.82 17.34 -6.90
CA GLY A 217 14.76 17.68 -5.95
C GLY A 217 13.43 18.07 -6.59
N TYR A 218 13.30 18.00 -7.92
CA TYR A 218 12.07 18.26 -8.65
C TYR A 218 11.83 17.20 -9.73
N CYS A 219 10.57 16.81 -9.92
CA CYS A 219 10.12 15.97 -11.02
C CYS A 219 9.04 16.72 -11.80
N SER A 220 9.39 17.15 -13.01
CA SER A 220 8.48 17.82 -13.94
C SER A 220 7.45 16.87 -14.51
N THR A 221 6.35 17.41 -15.05
CA THR A 221 5.32 16.61 -15.74
C THR A 221 5.91 15.83 -16.93
N THR A 222 6.90 16.42 -17.62
CA THR A 222 7.60 15.76 -18.74
C THR A 222 8.43 14.57 -18.28
N GLU A 223 9.18 14.71 -17.18
CA GLU A 223 9.96 13.61 -16.59
C GLU A 223 9.03 12.52 -16.04
N ARG A 224 7.94 12.91 -15.39
CA ARG A 224 6.90 11.98 -14.91
C ARG A 224 6.34 11.15 -16.07
N GLN A 225 5.94 11.79 -17.17
CA GLN A 225 5.42 11.10 -18.35
C GLN A 225 6.46 10.19 -19.00
N ALA A 226 7.74 10.59 -19.02
CA ALA A 226 8.82 9.75 -19.52
C ALA A 226 8.98 8.49 -18.67
N LEU A 227 8.98 8.63 -17.34
CA LEU A 227 9.05 7.52 -16.40
C LEU A 227 7.85 6.58 -16.54
N VAL A 228 6.63 7.09 -16.65
CA VAL A 228 5.44 6.24 -16.87
C VAL A 228 5.53 5.48 -18.20
N ARG A 229 6.09 6.08 -19.26
CA ARG A 229 6.36 5.34 -20.52
C ARG A 229 7.44 4.28 -20.36
N GLU A 230 8.51 4.57 -19.61
CA GLU A 230 9.55 3.57 -19.29
C GLU A 230 8.96 2.40 -18.49
N ALA A 231 8.02 2.66 -17.57
CA ALA A 231 7.29 1.65 -16.81
C ALA A 231 6.47 0.70 -17.72
N GLN A 232 5.85 1.23 -18.77
CA GLN A 232 5.11 0.42 -19.73
C GLN A 232 6.01 -0.55 -20.51
N LEU A 233 7.26 -0.15 -20.80
CA LEU A 233 8.22 -1.01 -21.50
C LEU A 233 8.65 -2.22 -20.66
N ILE A 234 8.55 -2.12 -19.33
CA ILE A 234 8.83 -3.20 -18.38
C ILE A 234 7.56 -3.94 -17.93
N GLY A 235 6.41 -3.67 -18.56
CA GLY A 235 5.15 -4.39 -18.32
C GLY A 235 4.30 -3.86 -17.17
N LEU A 236 4.60 -2.67 -16.62
CA LEU A 236 3.77 -2.01 -15.61
C LEU A 236 2.71 -1.14 -16.28
N ASP A 237 1.45 -1.30 -15.86
CA ASP A 237 0.36 -0.46 -16.36
C ASP A 237 0.52 1.00 -15.89
N PRO A 238 -0.03 1.99 -16.63
CA PRO A 238 0.16 3.40 -16.31
C PRO A 238 -0.30 3.78 -14.90
N ALA A 239 -1.41 3.21 -14.41
CA ALA A 239 -1.94 3.54 -13.09
C ALA A 239 -1.02 2.98 -11.98
N GLY A 240 -0.55 1.73 -12.15
CA GLY A 240 0.46 1.14 -11.29
C GLY A 240 1.77 1.94 -11.27
N ALA A 241 2.20 2.44 -12.42
CA ALA A 241 3.40 3.28 -12.53
C ALA A 241 3.24 4.61 -11.80
N GLU A 242 2.09 5.28 -11.94
CA GLU A 242 1.84 6.54 -11.24
C GLU A 242 1.89 6.38 -9.72
N ILE A 243 1.30 5.30 -9.18
CA ILE A 243 1.33 4.99 -7.74
C ILE A 243 2.77 4.80 -7.24
N VAL A 244 3.55 3.97 -7.94
CA VAL A 244 4.96 3.71 -7.56
C VAL A 244 5.79 5.00 -7.64
N LEU A 245 5.58 5.79 -8.67
CA LEU A 245 6.28 7.05 -8.87
C LEU A 245 5.94 8.07 -7.78
N ASP A 246 4.66 8.24 -7.43
CA ASP A 246 4.24 9.14 -6.37
C ASP A 246 4.86 8.75 -5.03
N PHE A 247 4.86 7.46 -4.71
CA PHE A 247 5.49 6.92 -3.51
C PHE A 247 6.99 7.22 -3.46
N GLU A 248 7.73 6.94 -4.54
CA GLU A 248 9.19 7.15 -4.56
C GLU A 248 9.58 8.63 -4.54
N LEU A 249 8.80 9.51 -5.18
CA LEU A 249 9.02 10.96 -5.10
C LEU A 249 8.78 11.48 -3.69
N GLU A 250 7.70 11.06 -3.02
CA GLU A 250 7.39 11.46 -1.66
C GLU A 250 8.45 10.98 -0.67
N ARG A 251 8.82 9.69 -0.74
CA ARG A 251 9.85 9.07 0.10
C ARG A 251 11.18 9.81 0.02
N ARG A 252 11.56 10.27 -1.18
CA ARG A 252 12.82 10.98 -1.44
C ARG A 252 12.70 12.49 -1.30
N ARG A 253 11.53 13.00 -0.89
CA ARG A 253 11.26 14.44 -0.72
C ARG A 253 11.52 15.24 -2.01
N ILE A 254 11.13 14.64 -3.14
CA ILE A 254 11.22 15.26 -4.46
C ILE A 254 9.88 15.94 -4.76
N ALA A 255 9.94 17.21 -5.15
CA ALA A 255 8.74 17.96 -5.54
C ALA A 255 8.12 17.35 -6.80
N ASN A 256 6.84 17.00 -6.74
CA ASN A 256 6.10 16.44 -7.87
C ASN A 256 5.24 17.53 -8.51
N GLU A 257 5.62 17.99 -9.70
CA GLU A 257 4.94 19.08 -10.41
C GLU A 257 3.45 18.79 -10.63
N ALA A 258 3.08 17.57 -11.00
CA ALA A 258 1.70 17.22 -11.28
C ALA A 258 0.79 17.38 -10.04
N VAL A 259 1.26 16.94 -8.88
CA VAL A 259 0.55 17.08 -7.60
C VAL A 259 0.47 18.55 -7.18
N LEU A 260 1.55 19.30 -7.38
CA LEU A 260 1.60 20.73 -7.06
C LEU A 260 0.67 21.54 -7.97
N LEU A 261 0.51 21.16 -9.23
CA LEU A 261 -0.44 21.77 -10.16
C LEU A 261 -1.89 21.48 -9.76
N GLN A 262 -2.23 20.27 -9.33
CA GLN A 262 -3.57 19.94 -8.80
C GLN A 262 -3.89 20.78 -7.55
N ARG A 263 -2.89 21.00 -6.69
CA ARG A 263 -3.04 21.88 -5.53
C ARG A 263 -3.26 23.34 -5.95
N LEU A 264 -2.52 23.84 -6.93
CA LEU A 264 -2.72 25.18 -7.48
C LEU A 264 -4.12 25.33 -8.08
N GLU A 265 -4.58 24.35 -8.86
CA GLU A 265 -5.94 24.32 -9.43
C GLU A 265 -7.01 24.40 -8.34
N SER A 266 -6.85 23.64 -7.26
CA SER A 266 -7.77 23.67 -6.11
C SER A 266 -7.83 25.05 -5.46
N ILE A 267 -6.68 25.73 -5.31
CA ILE A 267 -6.62 27.10 -4.77
C ILE A 267 -7.31 28.09 -5.72
N LEU A 268 -7.12 27.95 -7.03
CA LEU A 268 -7.76 28.82 -8.01
C LEU A 268 -9.29 28.64 -8.03
N HIS A 269 -9.79 27.42 -7.88
CA HIS A 269 -11.22 27.18 -7.72
C HIS A 269 -11.79 27.86 -6.46
N GLN A 270 -11.07 27.80 -5.33
CA GLN A 270 -11.48 28.47 -4.10
C GLN A 270 -11.65 29.99 -4.27
N PHE A 271 -10.85 30.64 -5.12
CA PHE A 271 -10.98 32.06 -5.38
C PHE A 271 -12.03 32.39 -6.45
N THR A 272 -12.20 31.54 -7.46
CA THR A 272 -12.86 31.94 -8.71
C THR A 272 -14.25 31.35 -8.92
N ASP A 273 -14.66 30.35 -8.15
CA ASP A 273 -15.93 29.65 -8.39
C ASP A 273 -17.18 30.52 -8.15
N ASP A 274 -17.08 31.50 -7.26
CA ASP A 274 -18.21 32.37 -6.90
C ASP A 274 -18.49 33.46 -7.96
N ASP A 275 -17.46 34.09 -8.52
CA ASP A 275 -17.63 35.29 -9.36
C ASP A 275 -16.87 35.27 -10.70
N LYS A 276 -16.11 34.20 -10.96
CA LYS A 276 -15.24 34.00 -12.14
C LYS A 276 -14.29 35.18 -12.35
N LYS A 277 -13.72 35.71 -11.27
CA LYS A 277 -12.65 36.70 -11.30
C LYS A 277 -11.48 36.21 -10.47
N LEU A 278 -10.28 36.65 -10.88
CA LEU A 278 -9.06 36.45 -10.12
C LEU A 278 -8.33 37.80 -10.05
N ASP A 279 -8.29 38.40 -8.87
CA ASP A 279 -7.62 39.67 -8.67
C ASP A 279 -6.08 39.53 -8.48
N ASP A 280 -5.35 40.65 -8.51
CA ASP A 280 -3.89 40.64 -8.42
C ASP A 280 -3.39 40.08 -7.08
N LYS A 281 -4.17 40.20 -6.00
CA LYS A 281 -3.81 39.69 -4.68
C LYS A 281 -4.05 38.18 -4.62
N GLU A 282 -5.22 37.71 -5.02
CA GLU A 282 -5.57 36.28 -5.07
C GLU A 282 -4.60 35.51 -5.97
N ARG A 283 -4.25 36.09 -7.13
CA ARG A 283 -3.22 35.51 -8.02
C ARG A 283 -1.88 35.38 -7.31
N ARG A 284 -1.39 36.43 -6.63
CA ARG A 284 -0.13 36.38 -5.89
C ARG A 284 -0.18 35.37 -4.75
N ASP A 285 -1.28 35.32 -4.01
CA ASP A 285 -1.47 34.39 -2.89
C ASP A 285 -1.47 32.93 -3.38
N ALA A 286 -2.16 32.64 -4.49
CA ALA A 286 -2.16 31.32 -5.13
C ALA A 286 -0.75 30.88 -5.56
N LEU A 287 -0.02 31.76 -6.25
CA LEU A 287 1.36 31.49 -6.69
C LEU A 287 2.29 31.27 -5.49
N GLN A 288 2.20 32.10 -4.46
CA GLN A 288 3.01 31.97 -3.26
C GLN A 288 2.75 30.64 -2.53
N LEU A 289 1.49 30.20 -2.46
CA LEU A 289 1.12 28.94 -1.82
C LEU A 289 1.62 27.72 -2.60
N ALA A 290 1.56 27.76 -3.94
CA ALA A 290 1.99 26.64 -4.80
C ALA A 290 3.51 26.55 -4.96
N CYS A 291 4.20 27.70 -5.05
CA CYS A 291 5.66 27.75 -5.25
C CYS A 291 6.45 27.51 -3.96
N ARG A 292 5.79 27.58 -2.79
CA ARG A 292 6.43 27.30 -1.50
C ARG A 292 6.74 25.80 -1.38
N PRO A 293 7.98 25.40 -1.02
CA PRO A 293 8.30 24.00 -0.76
C PRO A 293 7.41 23.41 0.32
N ALA A 294 6.88 22.21 0.07
CA ALA A 294 6.00 21.49 0.99
C ALA A 294 6.75 20.34 1.69
N GLY A 295 6.38 20.05 2.94
CA GLY A 295 6.63 18.75 3.60
C GLY A 295 8.03 18.15 3.41
N GLY A 296 9.08 18.88 3.78
CA GLY A 296 10.46 18.39 3.73
C GLY A 296 11.12 18.38 2.34
N CYS A 297 10.39 18.74 1.27
CA CYS A 297 10.96 18.94 -0.05
C CYS A 297 11.80 20.22 -0.11
N SER A 298 12.88 20.20 -0.89
CA SER A 298 13.74 21.37 -1.09
C SER A 298 13.17 22.39 -2.09
N LYS A 299 12.18 21.99 -2.89
CA LYS A 299 11.56 22.79 -3.95
C LYS A 299 10.03 22.76 -3.85
N GLY A 300 9.38 23.82 -4.34
CA GLY A 300 7.94 23.88 -4.61
C GLY A 300 7.70 23.96 -6.12
N LEU A 301 6.49 24.32 -6.55
CA LEU A 301 6.18 24.47 -7.97
C LEU A 301 7.08 25.55 -8.59
N GLN A 302 7.60 25.30 -9.80
CA GLN A 302 8.36 26.31 -10.51
C GLN A 302 7.45 27.50 -10.87
N TYR A 303 7.94 28.72 -10.69
CA TYR A 303 7.12 29.93 -10.76
C TYR A 303 6.57 30.19 -12.17
N ASP A 304 7.39 30.01 -13.19
CA ASP A 304 7.01 30.08 -14.61
C ASP A 304 5.95 29.04 -14.96
N VAL A 305 6.11 27.80 -14.52
CA VAL A 305 5.12 26.74 -14.69
C VAL A 305 3.79 27.11 -14.01
N ALA A 306 3.85 27.67 -12.79
CA ALA A 306 2.67 28.10 -12.05
C ALA A 306 1.93 29.25 -12.77
N GLU A 307 2.66 30.25 -13.26
CA GLU A 307 2.10 31.40 -13.99
C GLU A 307 1.43 30.98 -15.31
N ASP A 308 2.08 30.11 -16.08
CA ASP A 308 1.53 29.56 -17.31
C ASP A 308 0.26 28.75 -17.01
N TYR A 309 0.26 27.97 -15.93
CA TYR A 309 -0.91 27.21 -15.50
C TYR A 309 -2.08 28.13 -15.09
N VAL A 310 -1.85 29.18 -14.30
CA VAL A 310 -2.89 30.16 -13.93
C VAL A 310 -3.52 30.77 -15.19
N THR A 311 -2.70 31.16 -16.16
CA THR A 311 -3.18 31.74 -17.43
C THR A 311 -4.06 30.74 -18.19
N ARG A 312 -3.61 29.49 -18.30
CA ARG A 312 -4.37 28.41 -18.95
C ARG A 312 -5.68 28.12 -18.22
N PHE A 313 -5.65 28.03 -16.90
CA PHE A 313 -6.82 27.84 -16.05
C PHE A 313 -7.86 28.93 -16.31
N CYS A 314 -7.43 30.19 -16.34
CA CYS A 314 -8.34 31.30 -16.58
C CYS A 314 -9.01 31.24 -17.96
N ARG A 315 -8.25 30.91 -19.00
CA ARG A 315 -8.78 30.69 -20.35
C ARG A 315 -9.79 29.55 -20.41
N MET A 316 -9.45 28.41 -19.84
CA MET A 316 -10.29 27.20 -19.90
C MET A 316 -11.59 27.37 -19.10
N ASN A 317 -11.55 28.08 -17.98
CA ASN A 317 -12.69 28.25 -17.09
C ASN A 317 -13.43 29.59 -17.26
N GLY A 318 -13.03 30.42 -18.22
CA GLY A 318 -13.62 31.74 -18.46
C GLY A 318 -13.43 32.73 -17.31
N VAL A 319 -12.40 32.51 -16.47
CA VAL A 319 -12.08 33.40 -15.34
C VAL A 319 -11.43 34.66 -15.89
N ARG A 320 -11.91 35.82 -15.43
CA ARG A 320 -11.38 37.11 -15.85
C ARG A 320 -10.30 37.58 -14.88
N VAL A 321 -9.19 38.04 -15.41
CA VAL A 321 -8.13 38.71 -14.67
C VAL A 321 -8.22 40.22 -14.85
N LYS A 322 -7.67 40.96 -13.88
CA LYS A 322 -7.66 42.41 -13.90
C LYS A 322 -6.62 42.95 -14.90
N ALA A 323 -7.05 43.81 -15.82
CA ALA A 323 -6.21 44.46 -16.82
C ALA A 323 -6.28 46.00 -16.66
N GLY A 324 -5.49 46.54 -15.73
CA GLY A 324 -5.53 47.97 -15.36
C GLY A 324 -6.56 48.27 -14.25
N LEU A 325 -6.94 49.55 -14.07
CA LEU A 325 -7.73 49.93 -12.89
C LEU A 325 -9.18 49.39 -12.87
N PHE A 326 -9.85 49.28 -14.02
CA PHE A 326 -11.29 48.97 -14.09
C PHE A 326 -11.70 47.90 -15.10
N LYS A 327 -10.76 47.28 -15.82
CA LYS A 327 -11.06 46.37 -16.92
C LYS A 327 -10.74 44.93 -16.51
N TRP A 328 -11.62 44.01 -16.87
CA TRP A 328 -11.51 42.58 -16.61
C TRP A 328 -11.52 41.85 -17.95
N ILE A 329 -10.52 41.00 -18.19
CA ILE A 329 -10.38 40.25 -19.45
C ILE A 329 -10.05 38.79 -19.15
N VAL A 330 -10.45 37.89 -20.03
CA VAL A 330 -9.86 36.54 -20.03
C VAL A 330 -8.47 36.68 -20.66
N PRO A 331 -7.39 36.26 -19.97
CA PRO A 331 -6.02 36.48 -20.41
C PRO A 331 -5.61 35.67 -21.63
#